data_AF-A0AAN8IME4-F1
#
_entry.id   AF-A0AAN8IME4-F1
#
_cell.length_a   1.000
_cell.length_b   1.000
_cell.length_c   1.000
_cell.angle_alpha   90.00
_cell.angle_beta   90.00
_cell.angle_gamma   90.00
#
_symmetry.space_group_name_H-M   'P 1'
#
loop_
_entity.id
_entity.type
_entity.pdbx_description
1 polymer ?
#
loop_
_entity_poly.entity_id
_entity_poly.type
_entity_poly.pdbx_seq_one_letter_code
_entity_poly.pdbx_strand_id
1 'polypeptide(L)'
;MIYGVLLSVLVVGVQSIVDHEDRQIILTAHGMSIDDVDNRIVIPIQDGRIPPLPCIMANAGKYEHGQTFTNKNFHYQCQNGTAEVVACIADDQSVIQLGRTFVRNGIMHKCTIVGDSVTYEQEAMCFDNGVHYSLGDTFRNGSFRLTCGRDGIAIEGEYDSYNSPACG
;
A
#
# COMPACT_ATOMS: atom_id res chain seq x y z
N MET A 1 26.28 -68.60 55.78
CA MET A 1 26.98 -67.32 55.56
C MET A 1 26.89 -66.97 54.09
N ILE A 2 26.66 -65.70 53.81
CA ILE A 2 25.99 -65.12 52.64
C ILE A 2 26.99 -64.85 51.50
N TYR A 3 26.64 -65.20 50.26
CA TYR A 3 27.12 -64.60 49.00
C TYR A 3 25.93 -64.73 48.04
N GLY A 4 25.26 -63.70 47.53
CA GLY A 4 25.73 -62.40 47.06
C GLY A 4 25.22 -62.28 45.62
N VAL A 5 23.90 -62.15 45.45
CA VAL A 5 23.23 -62.02 44.14
C VAL A 5 23.59 -60.64 43.59
N LEU A 6 24.44 -60.62 42.55
CA LEU A 6 24.78 -59.39 41.84
C LEU A 6 23.58 -59.00 40.97
N LEU A 7 22.79 -58.05 41.45
CA LEU A 7 21.70 -57.42 40.71
C LEU A 7 22.34 -56.58 39.58
N SER A 8 22.22 -57.04 38.33
CA SER A 8 22.51 -56.21 37.16
C SER A 8 21.41 -55.14 37.05
N VAL A 9 21.73 -53.93 37.51
CA VAL A 9 20.88 -52.75 37.33
C VAL A 9 20.78 -52.45 35.83
N LEU A 10 19.57 -52.61 35.28
CA LEU A 10 19.19 -52.10 33.97
C LEU A 10 19.32 -50.58 33.99
N VAL A 11 20.38 -50.04 33.38
CA VAL A 11 20.43 -48.62 33.02
C VAL A 11 19.50 -48.46 31.83
N VAL A 12 18.22 -48.17 32.10
CA VAL A 12 17.30 -47.69 31.08
C VAL A 12 17.74 -46.27 30.74
N GLY A 13 18.60 -46.14 29.73
CA GLY A 13 18.93 -44.85 29.15
C GLY A 13 17.68 -44.26 28.55
N VAL A 14 17.14 -43.21 29.17
CA VAL A 14 16.11 -42.37 28.54
C VAL A 14 16.82 -41.61 27.42
N GLN A 15 16.71 -42.11 26.19
CA GLN A 15 17.00 -41.30 25.02
C GLN A 15 15.89 -40.26 24.95
N SER A 16 16.20 -39.01 25.30
CA SER A 16 15.36 -37.88 24.95
C SER A 16 15.31 -37.81 23.43
N ILE A 17 14.26 -38.39 22.84
CA ILE A 17 13.90 -38.17 21.45
C ILE A 17 13.40 -36.73 21.42
N VAL A 18 14.29 -35.79 21.05
CA VAL A 18 13.86 -34.46 20.65
C VAL A 18 13.21 -34.66 19.30
N ASP A 19 11.90 -34.87 19.31
CA ASP A 19 11.08 -34.85 18.10
C ASP A 19 11.09 -33.41 17.60
N HIS A 20 12.03 -33.12 16.69
CA HIS A 20 12.08 -31.83 16.02
C HIS A 20 10.98 -31.85 14.96
N GLU A 21 9.74 -31.59 15.36
CA GLU A 21 8.79 -31.01 14.42
C GLU A 21 9.47 -29.73 13.92
N ASP A 22 9.96 -29.75 12.68
CA ASP A 22 10.40 -28.57 11.95
C ASP A 22 9.18 -27.66 11.79
N ARG A 23 8.91 -26.86 12.82
CA ARG A 23 7.83 -25.88 12.77
C ARG A 23 8.18 -24.92 11.64
N GLN A 24 7.32 -24.86 10.64
CA GLN A 24 7.53 -24.03 9.46
C GLN A 24 6.33 -23.09 9.29
N ILE A 25 6.59 -21.89 8.81
CA ILE A 25 5.56 -20.93 8.44
C ILE A 25 5.47 -20.94 6.92
N ILE A 26 4.27 -21.15 6.39
CA ILE A 26 4.00 -21.05 4.96
C ILE A 26 3.32 -19.71 4.71
N LEU A 27 3.95 -18.87 3.90
CA LEU A 27 3.41 -17.59 3.47
C LEU A 27 2.94 -17.68 2.02
N THR A 28 1.76 -17.14 1.75
CA THR A 28 1.22 -16.92 0.41
C THR A 28 0.69 -15.49 0.29
N ALA A 29 0.71 -14.95 -0.92
CA ALA A 29 0.06 -13.66 -1.16
C ALA A 29 -1.47 -13.81 -1.04
N HIS A 30 -2.11 -12.73 -0.61
CA HIS A 30 -3.56 -12.64 -0.53
C HIS A 30 -4.22 -13.02 -1.87
N GLY A 31 -5.19 -13.95 -1.82
CA GLY A 31 -5.90 -14.46 -2.99
C GLY A 31 -5.23 -15.62 -3.73
N MET A 32 -4.07 -16.11 -3.26
CA MET A 32 -3.41 -17.29 -3.82
C MET A 32 -3.56 -18.51 -2.91
N SER A 33 -3.59 -19.71 -3.52
CA SER A 33 -3.71 -20.98 -2.78
C SER A 33 -2.38 -21.36 -2.10
N ILE A 34 -2.47 -22.01 -0.93
CA ILE A 34 -1.33 -22.63 -0.25
C ILE A 34 -0.75 -23.82 -1.02
N ASP A 35 -1.56 -24.42 -1.89
CA ASP A 35 -1.18 -25.54 -2.75
C ASP A 35 -0.36 -25.09 -3.96
N ASP A 36 -0.30 -23.79 -4.22
CA ASP A 36 0.55 -23.20 -5.24
C ASP A 36 2.01 -23.19 -4.75
N VAL A 37 2.67 -24.32 -4.98
CA VAL A 37 4.05 -24.59 -4.55
C VAL A 37 5.04 -23.57 -5.10
N ASP A 38 4.77 -23.02 -6.29
CA ASP A 38 5.62 -22.06 -6.97
C ASP A 38 5.50 -20.66 -6.36
N ASN A 39 4.32 -20.33 -5.80
CA ASN A 39 4.01 -19.01 -5.27
C ASN A 39 3.97 -18.92 -3.73
N ARG A 40 4.38 -19.98 -3.02
CA ARG A 40 4.55 -19.96 -1.56
C ARG A 40 5.99 -19.73 -1.11
N ILE A 41 6.15 -19.28 0.13
CA ILE A 41 7.45 -19.25 0.84
C ILE A 41 7.31 -20.13 2.08
N VAL A 42 8.31 -20.98 2.30
CA VAL A 42 8.41 -21.80 3.51
C VAL A 42 9.54 -21.22 4.36
N ILE A 43 9.21 -20.82 5.59
CA ILE A 43 10.14 -20.22 6.53
C ILE A 43 10.36 -21.22 7.66
N PRO A 44 11.60 -21.74 7.82
CA PRO A 44 11.91 -22.64 8.92
C PRO A 44 11.97 -21.84 10.23
N ILE A 45 11.42 -22.39 11.32
CA ILE A 45 11.60 -21.86 12.67
C ILE A 45 12.85 -22.50 13.26
N GLN A 46 13.90 -21.69 13.46
CA GLN A 46 15.15 -22.12 14.07
C GLN A 46 15.16 -21.75 15.55
N ASP A 47 15.43 -22.72 16.43
CA ASP A 47 15.56 -22.52 17.88
C ASP A 47 14.37 -21.78 18.54
N GLY A 48 13.16 -21.98 18.02
CA GLY A 48 11.95 -21.31 18.50
C GLY A 48 11.87 -19.82 18.16
N ARG A 49 12.78 -19.29 17.35
CA ARG A 49 12.75 -17.90 16.86
C ARG A 49 12.18 -17.86 15.44
N ILE A 50 11.19 -17.00 15.27
CA ILE A 50 10.63 -16.68 13.95
C ILE A 50 11.48 -15.55 13.36
N PRO A 51 12.11 -15.75 12.19
CA PRO A 51 12.83 -14.66 11.53
C PRO A 51 11.83 -13.58 11.04
N PRO A 52 12.29 -12.35 10.78
CA PRO A 52 11.44 -11.33 10.17
C PRO A 52 10.79 -11.85 8.90
N LEU A 53 9.47 -11.73 8.81
CA LEU A 53 8.70 -12.28 7.71
C LEU A 53 8.85 -11.37 6.47
N PRO A 54 9.12 -11.94 5.29
CA PRO A 54 9.07 -11.21 4.03
C PRO A 54 7.61 -10.95 3.62
N CYS A 55 7.41 -9.94 2.79
CA CYS A 55 6.12 -9.62 2.21
C CYS A 55 5.99 -10.28 0.84
N ILE A 56 4.83 -10.88 0.59
CA ILE A 56 4.49 -11.48 -0.71
C ILE A 56 3.29 -10.74 -1.25
N MET A 57 3.43 -10.18 -2.45
CA MET A 57 2.35 -9.49 -3.13
C MET A 57 2.11 -10.11 -4.49
N ALA A 58 0.86 -10.48 -4.75
CA ALA A 58 0.44 -11.11 -5.99
C ALA A 58 0.88 -10.25 -7.18
N ASN A 59 1.62 -10.84 -8.12
CA ASN A 59 2.16 -10.19 -9.32
C ASN A 59 3.21 -9.09 -9.09
N ALA A 60 3.63 -8.82 -7.85
CA ALA A 60 4.72 -7.87 -7.55
C ALA A 60 6.01 -8.60 -7.15
N GLY A 61 5.88 -9.72 -6.44
CA GLY A 61 7.00 -10.56 -6.03
C GLY A 61 7.14 -10.68 -4.52
N LYS A 62 8.37 -11.00 -4.10
CA LYS A 62 8.76 -11.27 -2.71
C LYS A 62 9.73 -10.17 -2.27
N TYR A 63 9.53 -9.62 -1.07
CA TYR A 63 10.30 -8.51 -0.55
C TYR A 63 10.71 -8.77 0.90
N GLU A 64 11.99 -8.56 1.21
CA GLU A 64 12.53 -8.78 2.54
C GLU A 64 11.98 -7.75 3.54
N HIS A 65 11.98 -8.10 4.83
CA HIS A 65 11.65 -7.13 5.86
C HIS A 65 12.56 -5.89 5.78
N GLY A 66 11.94 -4.71 5.83
CA GLY A 66 12.59 -3.41 5.70
C GLY A 66 12.75 -2.94 4.26
N GLN A 67 12.58 -3.82 3.27
CA GLN A 67 12.65 -3.47 1.86
C GLN A 67 11.46 -2.60 1.45
N THR A 68 11.72 -1.63 0.56
CA THR A 68 10.70 -0.82 -0.09
C THR A 68 10.52 -1.20 -1.55
N PHE A 69 9.30 -1.09 -2.06
CA PHE A 69 8.99 -1.42 -3.45
C PHE A 69 7.77 -0.64 -3.95
N THR A 70 7.64 -0.50 -5.27
CA THR A 70 6.49 0.16 -5.89
C THR A 70 5.65 -0.87 -6.62
N ASN A 71 4.34 -0.83 -6.42
CA ASN A 71 3.38 -1.55 -7.25
C ASN A 71 2.27 -0.58 -7.67
N LYS A 72 2.11 -0.39 -8.99
CA LYS A 72 1.20 0.62 -9.56
C LYS A 72 1.48 2.01 -8.93
N ASN A 73 0.44 2.69 -8.46
CA ASN A 73 0.53 4.03 -7.88
C ASN A 73 0.85 4.05 -6.38
N PHE A 74 1.35 2.95 -5.81
CA PHE A 74 1.64 2.86 -4.37
C PHE A 74 3.07 2.41 -4.12
N HIS A 75 3.72 3.11 -3.21
CA HIS A 75 5.02 2.76 -2.67
C HIS A 75 4.82 2.10 -1.31
N TYR A 76 5.41 0.92 -1.14
CA TYR A 76 5.24 0.06 0.02
C TYR A 76 6.54 -0.07 0.80
N GLN A 77 6.42 -0.28 2.10
CA GLN A 77 7.48 -0.79 2.95
C GLN A 77 7.05 -2.13 3.53
N CYS A 78 7.94 -3.13 3.46
CA CYS A 78 7.68 -4.42 4.06
C CYS A 78 7.99 -4.41 5.56
N GLN A 79 6.95 -4.51 6.39
CA GLN A 79 7.02 -4.58 7.84
C GLN A 79 6.60 -5.97 8.32
N ASN A 80 7.59 -6.86 8.47
CA ASN A 80 7.45 -8.18 9.07
C ASN A 80 6.21 -8.96 8.57
N GLY A 81 6.12 -9.14 7.24
CA GLY A 81 5.03 -9.85 6.57
C GLY A 81 3.88 -8.97 6.08
N THR A 82 3.78 -7.74 6.58
CA THR A 82 2.78 -6.76 6.15
C THR A 82 3.39 -5.73 5.21
N ALA A 83 2.84 -5.60 4.00
CA ALA A 83 3.23 -4.53 3.08
C ALA A 83 2.40 -3.27 3.37
N GLU A 84 3.03 -2.26 3.97
CA GLU A 84 2.36 -1.00 4.33
C GLU A 84 2.59 0.05 3.24
N VAL A 85 1.53 0.75 2.82
CA VAL A 85 1.67 1.87 1.87
C VAL A 85 2.30 3.05 2.61
N VAL A 86 3.43 3.56 2.11
CA VAL A 86 4.16 4.69 2.70
C VAL A 86 4.09 5.96 1.84
N ALA A 87 3.72 5.84 0.57
CA ALA A 87 3.47 6.96 -0.34
C ALA A 87 2.63 6.52 -1.54
N CYS A 88 2.00 7.48 -2.24
CA CYS A 88 1.49 7.27 -3.59
C CYS A 88 2.53 7.70 -4.63
N ILE A 89 2.47 7.12 -5.82
CA ILE A 89 3.33 7.43 -6.97
C ILE A 89 2.43 7.86 -8.13
N ALA A 90 2.60 9.09 -8.61
CA ALA A 90 1.90 9.57 -9.79
C ALA A 90 2.50 8.96 -11.08
N ASP A 91 1.78 9.11 -12.19
CA ASP A 91 2.19 8.57 -13.49
C ASP A 91 3.54 9.16 -13.97
N ASP A 92 3.85 10.40 -13.58
CA ASP A 92 5.13 11.08 -13.85
C ASP A 92 6.26 10.68 -12.87
N GLN A 93 6.06 9.63 -12.07
CA GLN A 93 6.96 9.12 -11.03
C GLN A 93 7.16 10.06 -9.83
N SER A 94 6.37 11.13 -9.70
CA SER A 94 6.44 11.97 -8.50
C SER A 94 5.90 11.22 -7.28
N VAL A 95 6.61 11.40 -6.15
CA VAL A 95 6.26 10.79 -4.86
C VAL A 95 5.32 11.72 -4.10
N ILE A 96 4.20 11.16 -3.66
CA ILE A 96 3.16 11.86 -2.92
C ILE A 96 3.10 11.28 -1.52
N GLN A 97 3.49 12.07 -0.52
CA GLN A 97 3.36 11.63 0.87
C GLN A 97 1.89 11.41 1.23
N LEU A 98 1.64 10.47 2.15
CA LEU A 98 0.30 10.20 2.63
C LEU A 98 -0.36 11.48 3.20
N GLY A 99 -1.65 11.65 2.91
CA GLY A 99 -2.43 12.82 3.31
C GLY A 99 -2.10 14.09 2.55
N ARG A 100 -1.27 14.04 1.50
CA ARG A 100 -0.93 15.21 0.68
C ARG A 100 -1.73 15.27 -0.61
N THR A 101 -1.91 16.52 -1.04
CA THR A 101 -2.47 16.90 -2.32
C THR A 101 -1.56 17.94 -2.94
N PHE A 102 -1.30 17.84 -4.24
CA PHE A 102 -0.63 18.88 -5.01
C PHE A 102 -1.19 18.95 -6.42
N VAL A 103 -0.98 20.08 -7.09
CA VAL A 103 -1.34 20.25 -8.49
C VAL A 103 -0.06 20.38 -9.31
N ARG A 104 0.06 19.59 -10.37
CA ARG A 104 1.16 19.66 -11.32
C ARG A 104 0.63 19.49 -12.72
N ASN A 105 1.09 20.33 -13.65
CA ASN A 105 0.67 20.30 -15.06
C ASN A 105 -0.86 20.31 -15.25
N GLY A 106 -1.59 21.05 -14.39
CA GLY A 106 -3.05 21.13 -14.44
C GLY A 106 -3.77 19.87 -13.95
N ILE A 107 -3.07 18.95 -13.27
CA ILE A 107 -3.66 17.75 -12.67
C ILE A 107 -3.46 17.82 -11.17
N MET A 108 -4.56 17.71 -10.41
CA MET A 108 -4.51 17.47 -8.98
C MET A 108 -4.18 16.00 -8.74
N HIS A 109 -3.22 15.76 -7.87
CA HIS A 109 -2.87 14.43 -7.36
C HIS A 109 -3.10 14.39 -5.86
N LYS A 110 -3.81 13.39 -5.38
CA LYS A 110 -4.19 13.26 -3.97
C LYS A 110 -3.95 11.85 -3.46
N CYS A 111 -3.24 11.75 -2.34
CA CYS A 111 -2.94 10.51 -1.66
C CYS A 111 -3.63 10.53 -0.28
N THR A 112 -4.75 9.82 -0.12
CA THR A 112 -5.61 9.91 1.07
C THR A 112 -5.58 8.62 1.87
N ILE A 113 -5.54 8.73 3.21
CA ILE A 113 -5.74 7.59 4.10
C ILE A 113 -7.25 7.53 4.42
N VAL A 114 -7.88 6.39 4.12
CA VAL A 114 -9.30 6.12 4.38
C VAL A 114 -9.40 4.84 5.21
N GLY A 115 -9.56 5.00 6.53
CA GLY A 115 -9.47 3.88 7.47
C GLY A 115 -8.08 3.25 7.41
N ASP A 116 -8.03 1.94 7.17
CA ASP A 116 -6.78 1.16 7.04
C ASP A 116 -6.26 1.08 5.59
N SER A 117 -6.87 1.82 4.67
CA SER A 117 -6.52 1.81 3.24
C SER A 117 -6.01 3.17 2.77
N VAL A 118 -5.25 3.16 1.68
CA VAL A 118 -4.78 4.38 1.01
C VAL A 118 -5.38 4.46 -0.38
N THR A 119 -5.91 5.62 -0.75
CA THR A 119 -6.45 5.91 -2.08
C THR A 119 -5.58 6.91 -2.82
N TYR A 120 -5.41 6.69 -4.12
CA TYR A 120 -4.79 7.64 -5.04
C TYR A 120 -5.86 8.15 -6.01
N GLU A 121 -6.04 9.46 -6.05
CA GLU A 121 -6.99 10.16 -6.91
C GLU A 121 -6.24 11.16 -7.79
N GLN A 122 -6.66 11.26 -9.06
CA GLN A 122 -6.20 12.28 -9.98
C GLN A 122 -7.35 12.94 -10.71
N GLU A 123 -7.30 14.25 -10.85
CA GLU A 123 -8.35 15.04 -11.49
C GLU A 123 -7.75 16.21 -12.27
N ALA A 124 -8.28 16.46 -13.48
CA ALA A 124 -7.91 17.64 -14.24
C ALA A 124 -8.43 18.91 -13.54
N MET A 125 -7.65 19.99 -13.59
CA MET A 125 -7.94 21.25 -12.91
C MET A 125 -7.68 22.41 -13.87
N CYS A 126 -8.51 23.45 -13.78
CA CYS A 126 -8.22 24.71 -14.45
C CYS A 126 -7.39 25.62 -13.56
N PHE A 127 -6.63 26.54 -14.15
CA PHE A 127 -5.85 27.54 -13.43
C PHE A 127 -6.11 28.92 -14.01
N ASP A 128 -6.60 29.84 -13.18
CA ASP A 128 -6.83 31.24 -13.55
C ASP A 128 -6.49 32.14 -12.36
N ASN A 129 -5.78 33.24 -12.61
CA ASN A 129 -5.42 34.26 -11.61
C ASN A 129 -4.81 33.71 -10.30
N GLY A 130 -3.99 32.66 -10.37
CA GLY A 130 -3.35 32.08 -9.18
C GLY A 130 -4.23 31.07 -8.42
N VAL A 131 -5.43 30.78 -8.90
CA VAL A 131 -6.39 29.88 -8.27
C VAL A 131 -6.59 28.64 -9.15
N HIS A 132 -6.63 27.47 -8.50
CA HIS A 132 -7.01 26.22 -9.15
C HIS A 132 -8.50 25.95 -8.96
N TYR A 133 -9.17 25.55 -10.04
CA TYR A 133 -10.60 25.24 -10.07
C TYR A 133 -10.81 23.78 -10.44
N SER A 134 -11.69 23.10 -9.70
CA SER A 134 -12.12 21.74 -9.99
C SER A 134 -13.04 21.70 -11.20
N LEU A 135 -13.18 20.54 -11.82
CA LEU A 135 -14.10 20.38 -12.96
C LEU A 135 -15.53 20.70 -12.53
N GLY A 136 -16.21 21.53 -13.32
CA GLY A 136 -17.55 22.03 -13.05
C GLY A 136 -17.63 23.28 -12.19
N ASP A 137 -16.51 23.72 -11.59
CA ASP A 137 -16.48 24.99 -10.87
C ASP A 137 -16.81 26.14 -11.82
N THR A 138 -17.66 27.04 -11.34
CA THR A 138 -17.97 28.30 -12.04
C THR A 138 -17.37 29.47 -11.28
N PHE A 139 -16.73 30.38 -12.01
CA PHE A 139 -16.03 31.51 -11.42
C PHE A 139 -16.12 32.73 -12.33
N ARG A 140 -15.81 33.90 -11.77
CA ARG A 140 -15.89 35.18 -12.48
C ARG A 140 -14.50 35.72 -12.77
N ASN A 141 -14.26 36.14 -14.00
CA ASN A 141 -13.08 36.91 -14.39
C ASN A 141 -13.55 38.12 -15.21
N GLY A 142 -13.43 39.31 -14.63
CA GLY A 142 -13.98 40.55 -15.22
C GLY A 142 -15.51 40.51 -15.33
N SER A 143 -16.04 40.71 -16.53
CA SER A 143 -17.48 40.61 -16.82
C SER A 143 -17.91 39.19 -17.17
N PHE A 144 -17.00 38.23 -17.31
CA PHE A 144 -17.34 36.90 -17.78
C PHE A 144 -17.61 35.93 -16.62
N ARG A 145 -18.64 35.10 -16.80
CA ARG A 145 -18.86 33.86 -16.05
C ARG A 145 -18.19 32.72 -16.79
N LEU A 146 -17.24 32.08 -16.13
CA LEU A 146 -16.39 31.02 -16.66
C LEU A 146 -16.71 29.71 -15.95
N THR A 147 -16.48 28.60 -16.64
CA THR A 147 -16.64 27.25 -16.09
C THR A 147 -15.42 26.42 -16.42
N CYS A 148 -14.89 25.72 -15.42
CA CYS A 148 -13.81 24.77 -15.64
C CYS A 148 -14.35 23.47 -16.24
N GLY A 149 -13.99 23.20 -17.49
CA GLY A 149 -14.31 21.96 -18.20
C GLY A 149 -13.10 21.04 -18.33
N ARG A 150 -13.33 19.83 -18.87
CA ARG A 150 -12.24 18.87 -19.13
C ARG A 150 -11.22 19.38 -20.15
N ASP A 151 -11.69 20.20 -21.09
CA ASP A 151 -10.88 20.79 -22.16
C ASP A 151 -10.30 22.17 -21.78
N GLY A 152 -10.47 22.59 -20.51
CA GLY A 152 -10.03 23.88 -20.00
C GLY A 152 -11.18 24.83 -19.64
N ILE A 153 -10.88 26.12 -19.56
CA ILE A 153 -11.83 27.15 -19.15
C ILE A 153 -12.73 27.54 -20.33
N ALA A 154 -14.04 27.45 -20.14
CA ALA A 154 -15.04 27.92 -21.10
C ALA A 154 -15.80 29.13 -20.57
N ILE A 155 -16.19 30.05 -21.45
CA ILE A 155 -17.10 31.15 -21.12
C ILE A 155 -18.53 30.59 -21.13
N GLU A 156 -19.20 30.63 -19.99
CA GLU A 156 -20.60 30.23 -19.86
C GLU A 156 -21.55 31.41 -20.10
N GLY A 157 -21.11 32.64 -19.79
CA GLY A 157 -21.93 33.84 -20.02
C GLY A 157 -21.25 35.13 -19.56
N GLU A 158 -22.02 36.22 -19.55
CA GLU A 158 -21.58 37.54 -19.09
C GLU A 158 -22.44 38.01 -17.92
N TYR A 159 -21.83 38.73 -16.98
CA TYR A 159 -22.51 39.45 -15.91
C TYR A 159 -22.83 40.86 -16.39
N ASP A 160 -24.07 41.30 -16.14
CA ASP A 160 -24.43 42.68 -16.39
C ASP A 160 -23.84 43.65 -15.34
N SER A 161 -24.08 44.94 -15.54
CA SER A 161 -23.66 46.03 -14.62
C SER A 161 -24.20 45.86 -13.19
N TYR A 162 -25.23 45.03 -13.00
CA TYR A 162 -25.88 44.73 -11.73
C TYR A 162 -25.44 43.37 -11.14
N ASN A 163 -24.41 42.74 -11.72
CA ASN A 163 -23.89 41.44 -11.31
C ASN A 163 -24.95 40.32 -11.32
N SER A 164 -25.98 40.46 -12.16
CA SER A 164 -26.97 39.43 -12.43
C SER A 164 -26.52 38.62 -13.65
N PRO A 165 -26.78 37.29 -13.70
CA PRO A 165 -26.53 36.51 -14.90
C PRO A 165 -27.36 37.11 -16.03
N ALA A 166 -26.72 37.62 -17.08
CA ALA A 166 -27.43 38.12 -18.25
C ALA A 166 -28.14 36.91 -18.89
N CYS A 167 -29.46 36.85 -18.77
CA CYS A 167 -30.26 35.79 -19.39
C CYS A 167 -30.00 35.81 -20.90
N GLY A 168 -29.53 34.68 -21.44
CA GLY A 168 -29.53 34.41 -22.87
C GLY A 168 -30.93 34.18 -23.41
#